data_AF-A0A821ECF1-F1
#
_entry.id   AF-A0A821ECF1-F1
#
_cell.length_a   1.000
_cell.length_b   1.000
_cell.length_c   1.000
_cell.angle_alpha   90.00
_cell.angle_beta   90.00
_cell.angle_gamma   90.00
#
_symmetry.space_group_name_H-M   'P 1'
#
loop_
_entity.id
_entity.type
_entity.pdbx_description
1 polymer ?
#
loop_
_entity_poly.entity_id
_entity_poly.type
_entity_poly.pdbx_seq_one_letter_code
_entity_poly.pdbx_strand_id
1 'polypeptide(L)'
;MTKADASLRIRQIIELETGVTPHLGHQSITIDLNRARARQTRLAFLPLAVGFLRFSVYAVVTVTTNILIWKEEIAYAGCNKWSAAQLVPTTWNQDLLPCPYTRTQATVADCCFALDKACKLGESCWFHQGRPQFQEESAVECYRSKGTNSYGAGGQCCYGQNGQLITTGTGAGSDDRYHSSHYIFKHFFHDVLPFIGCCKVSRDPEMCDTYLRHRPPRRGSNTNPQNGGAWGDPHYQTLDGLAYTFNGYGEYTYLAILEHDTATLQEITAAFDSTLNYTFMSQVRTAPLVETGNKVTVTKAFAAKSNTLGSQPIRMVVSRREHLLVYRGNEMLDLEPNLDSVNSNQTILLTFSDVTIEKEPVKKTITLTWPIGVSVKVSLVNIVSPAAAVVLNIGASLSSAFQGRTYGLLGNYDGNSANDLRNKNGQVISSNSTTEQIHRQFGTTWDIDPTKSMMYYEQNETPLFYSQQNVNYTPLFSLPRPSNDNLARQICHIGPESESSTWTTAQWTCFFDLTVTNDQALAQSSFVASQELQEIRESQRNPPEFDSSLPLEMS
;
A
#
# COMPACT_ATOMS: atom_id res chain seq x y z
N MET A 1 -22.91 25.16 19.83
CA MET A 1 -23.99 24.34 19.21
C MET A 1 -24.78 23.71 20.34
N THR A 2 -26.10 23.91 20.38
CA THR A 2 -26.94 23.27 21.40
C THR A 2 -27.13 21.78 21.07
N LYS A 3 -27.49 20.94 22.06
CA LYS A 3 -27.80 19.51 21.82
C LYS A 3 -28.93 19.33 20.79
N ALA A 4 -29.87 20.28 20.73
CA ALA A 4 -30.95 20.30 19.75
C ALA A 4 -30.43 20.53 18.32
N ASP A 5 -29.48 21.45 18.13
CA ASP A 5 -28.90 21.75 16.82
C ASP A 5 -28.08 20.57 16.26
N ALA A 6 -27.37 19.85 17.13
CA ALA A 6 -26.62 18.65 16.76
C ALA A 6 -27.54 17.50 16.34
N SER A 7 -28.62 17.30 17.09
CA SER A 7 -29.64 16.28 16.80
C SER A 7 -30.35 16.54 15.47
N LEU A 8 -30.68 17.80 15.19
CA LEU A 8 -31.30 18.23 13.94
C LEU A 8 -30.38 18.02 12.73
N ARG A 9 -29.08 18.36 12.85
CA ARG A 9 -28.09 18.16 11.79
C ARG A 9 -27.83 16.68 11.50
N ILE A 10 -27.75 15.83 12.53
CA ILE A 10 -27.58 14.39 12.35
C ILE A 10 -28.83 13.79 11.70
N ARG A 11 -30.02 14.22 12.12
CA ARG A 11 -31.29 13.83 11.49
C ARG A 11 -31.32 14.21 10.02
N GLN A 12 -30.94 15.46 9.69
CA GLN A 12 -30.84 15.94 8.31
C GLN A 12 -29.84 15.14 7.49
N ILE A 13 -28.66 14.80 8.04
CA ILE A 13 -27.64 14.00 7.33
C ILE A 13 -28.15 12.58 7.06
N ILE A 14 -28.74 11.91 8.07
CA ILE A 14 -29.32 10.58 7.90
C ILE A 14 -30.47 10.61 6.88
N GLU A 15 -31.32 11.63 6.95
CA GLU A 15 -32.48 11.78 6.06
C GLU A 15 -32.06 12.11 4.62
N LEU A 16 -31.00 12.92 4.43
CA LEU A 16 -30.37 13.21 3.13
C LEU A 16 -29.70 11.98 2.51
N GLU A 17 -29.01 11.17 3.31
CA GLU A 17 -28.22 10.04 2.80
C GLU A 17 -29.05 8.75 2.65
N THR A 18 -30.11 8.58 3.45
CA THR A 18 -30.89 7.32 3.50
C THR A 18 -32.36 7.45 3.06
N GLY A 19 -32.89 8.67 2.94
CA GLY A 19 -34.31 8.90 2.66
C GLY A 19 -35.24 8.36 3.75
N VAL A 20 -34.75 8.23 5.00
CA VAL A 20 -35.49 7.76 6.18
C VAL A 20 -35.49 8.86 7.25
N THR A 21 -36.66 9.25 7.73
CA THR A 21 -36.83 10.20 8.84
C THR A 21 -36.84 9.45 10.19
N PRO A 22 -35.78 9.51 11.02
CA PRO A 22 -35.78 8.77 12.28
C PRO A 22 -36.64 9.49 13.34
N HIS A 23 -37.49 8.76 14.07
CA HIS A 23 -38.23 9.31 15.22
C HIS A 23 -37.32 9.35 16.46
N LEU A 24 -36.97 10.55 16.94
CA LEU A 24 -36.27 10.74 18.21
C LEU A 24 -37.31 10.83 19.33
N GLY A 25 -37.60 9.70 19.98
CA GLY A 25 -38.47 9.66 21.16
C GLY A 25 -37.69 10.01 22.44
N HIS A 26 -38.14 11.01 23.18
CA HIS A 26 -37.68 11.27 24.55
C HIS A 26 -38.46 10.38 25.52
N GLN A 27 -37.84 9.35 26.08
CA GLN A 27 -38.29 8.74 27.34
C GLN A 27 -37.12 8.70 28.32
N SER A 28 -37.30 9.38 29.45
CA SER A 28 -36.42 9.33 30.61
C SER A 28 -36.81 8.13 31.47
N ILE A 29 -35.96 7.10 31.54
CA ILE A 29 -36.07 6.05 32.55
C ILE A 29 -35.00 6.31 33.61
N THR A 30 -35.42 6.62 34.83
CA THR A 30 -34.55 6.69 36.00
C THR A 30 -34.33 5.27 36.53
N ILE A 31 -33.10 4.75 36.47
CA ILE A 31 -32.73 3.47 37.09
C ILE A 31 -31.99 3.78 38.40
N ASP A 32 -32.60 3.43 39.53
CA ASP A 32 -32.02 3.51 40.86
C ASP A 32 -31.09 2.29 41.09
N LEU A 33 -29.78 2.54 41.20
CA LEU A 33 -28.73 1.52 41.31
C LEU A 33 -28.57 1.06 42.76
N ASN A 34 -29.57 0.44 43.37
CA ASN A 34 -29.42 -0.21 44.67
C ASN A 34 -30.44 -1.35 44.90
N ARG A 35 -30.45 -2.37 44.01
CA ARG A 35 -30.81 -3.79 44.29
C ARG A 35 -31.12 -4.49 42.97
N ALA A 36 -30.27 -5.43 42.57
CA ALA A 36 -30.67 -6.77 42.10
C ALA A 36 -29.47 -7.45 41.41
N ARG A 37 -28.98 -8.53 42.03
CA ARG A 37 -28.25 -9.59 41.35
C ARG A 37 -29.20 -10.29 40.38
N ALA A 38 -28.92 -10.25 39.08
CA ALA A 38 -29.35 -11.30 38.14
C ALA A 38 -28.49 -11.23 36.86
N ARG A 39 -28.11 -12.42 36.38
CA ARG A 39 -27.21 -12.70 35.25
C ARG A 39 -27.60 -11.97 33.97
N GLN A 40 -26.66 -11.23 33.37
CA GLN A 40 -26.65 -10.95 31.93
C GLN A 40 -25.20 -10.89 31.41
N THR A 41 -24.95 -11.69 30.40
CA THR A 41 -23.74 -11.85 29.59
C THR A 41 -23.29 -10.51 28.98
N ARG A 42 -22.04 -10.12 29.25
CA ARG A 42 -21.41 -8.91 28.71
C ARG A 42 -20.98 -9.15 27.25
N LEU A 43 -21.57 -8.41 26.32
CA LEU A 43 -20.96 -8.13 25.01
C LEU A 43 -20.00 -6.95 25.18
N ALA A 44 -18.70 -7.19 24.99
CA ALA A 44 -17.67 -6.18 25.08
C ALA A 44 -17.50 -5.49 23.70
N PHE A 45 -17.75 -4.18 23.63
CA PHE A 45 -17.32 -3.34 22.51
C PHE A 45 -16.08 -2.53 22.94
N LEU A 46 -14.97 -2.73 22.24
CA LEU A 46 -13.74 -1.93 22.36
C LEU A 46 -13.90 -0.60 21.59
N PRO A 47 -13.51 0.55 22.16
CA PRO A 47 -13.59 1.84 21.49
C PRO A 47 -12.37 2.03 20.58
N LEU A 48 -12.57 2.17 19.27
CA LEU A 48 -11.52 2.65 18.37
C LEU A 48 -11.35 4.16 18.53
N ALA A 49 -10.11 4.56 18.82
CA ALA A 49 -9.71 5.91 19.20
C ALA A 49 -9.87 6.92 18.04
N VAL A 50 -10.57 8.02 18.30
CA VAL A 50 -10.60 9.22 17.45
C VAL A 50 -10.22 10.43 18.31
N GLY A 51 -8.94 10.83 18.22
CA GLY A 51 -8.48 12.12 18.72
C GLY A 51 -8.76 13.20 17.69
N PHE A 52 -9.84 13.97 17.89
CA PHE A 52 -10.07 15.38 17.50
C PHE A 52 -11.55 15.79 17.39
N LEU A 53 -12.49 14.91 17.73
CA LEU A 53 -13.92 15.23 17.79
C LEU A 53 -14.56 14.80 19.13
N ARG A 54 -13.97 15.21 20.25
CA ARG A 54 -14.44 14.79 21.58
C ARG A 54 -15.87 15.25 21.93
N PHE A 55 -16.46 16.22 21.22
CA PHE A 55 -17.86 16.61 21.43
C PHE A 55 -18.84 15.97 20.43
N SER A 56 -18.41 15.71 19.20
CA SER A 56 -19.28 15.13 18.16
C SER A 56 -19.35 13.61 18.27
N VAL A 57 -18.25 12.96 18.65
CA VAL A 57 -18.20 11.50 18.84
C VAL A 57 -18.93 11.09 20.11
N TYR A 58 -18.94 11.90 21.18
CA TYR A 58 -19.75 11.56 22.36
C TYR A 58 -21.26 11.59 22.04
N ALA A 59 -21.69 12.48 21.14
CA ALA A 59 -23.07 12.49 20.65
C ALA A 59 -23.37 11.30 19.73
N VAL A 60 -22.46 10.93 18.82
CA VAL A 60 -22.60 9.71 18.01
C VAL A 60 -22.59 8.46 18.89
N VAL A 61 -21.71 8.39 19.89
CA VAL A 61 -21.58 7.25 20.81
C VAL A 61 -22.80 7.12 21.73
N THR A 62 -23.38 8.23 22.19
CA THR A 62 -24.61 8.24 23.01
C THR A 62 -25.88 8.02 22.17
N VAL A 63 -25.86 8.42 20.89
CA VAL A 63 -26.88 7.99 19.91
C VAL A 63 -26.70 6.51 19.58
N THR A 64 -25.47 5.98 19.62
CA THR A 64 -25.23 4.55 19.38
C THR A 64 -25.40 3.64 20.59
N THR A 65 -25.37 4.13 21.83
CA THR A 65 -25.90 3.34 22.96
C THR A 65 -27.43 3.34 22.98
N ASN A 66 -28.05 4.17 22.15
CA ASN A 66 -29.41 4.01 21.65
C ASN A 66 -29.42 3.41 20.23
N ILE A 67 -28.42 2.58 19.85
CA ILE A 67 -28.48 1.71 18.66
C ILE A 67 -29.75 0.89 18.82
N LEU A 68 -30.78 1.36 18.10
CA LEU A 68 -31.52 0.56 17.15
C LEU A 68 -31.71 -0.87 17.62
N ILE A 69 -32.61 -1.04 18.60
CA ILE A 69 -33.45 -2.23 18.62
C ILE A 69 -34.29 -2.13 17.34
N TRP A 70 -33.72 -2.49 16.19
CA TRP A 70 -34.55 -2.84 15.06
C TRP A 70 -35.34 -4.04 15.57
N LYS A 71 -36.63 -3.84 15.87
CA LYS A 71 -37.54 -4.98 15.88
C LYS A 71 -37.35 -5.67 14.53
N GLU A 72 -37.34 -6.99 14.55
CA GLU A 72 -37.09 -7.85 13.39
C GLU A 72 -37.83 -7.37 12.13
N GLU A 73 -39.09 -6.96 12.28
CA GLU A 73 -39.95 -6.39 11.22
C GLU A 73 -39.38 -5.10 10.58
N ILE A 74 -38.77 -4.23 11.38
CA ILE A 74 -38.18 -2.98 10.90
C ILE A 74 -36.90 -3.30 10.11
N ALA A 75 -36.09 -4.28 10.57
CA ALA A 75 -34.88 -4.69 9.86
C ALA A 75 -35.23 -5.30 8.50
N TYR A 76 -36.27 -6.14 8.46
CA TYR A 76 -36.83 -6.72 7.24
C TYR A 76 -37.31 -5.63 6.27
N ALA A 77 -38.14 -4.69 6.73
CA ALA A 77 -38.64 -3.59 5.90
C ALA A 77 -37.50 -2.67 5.41
N GLY A 78 -36.51 -2.41 6.28
CA GLY A 78 -35.32 -1.64 5.95
C GLY A 78 -34.47 -2.30 4.86
N CYS A 79 -34.22 -3.60 4.97
CA CYS A 79 -33.48 -4.37 3.98
C CYS A 79 -34.15 -4.32 2.60
N ASN A 80 -35.47 -4.52 2.55
CA ASN A 80 -36.24 -4.46 1.31
C ASN A 80 -36.23 -3.05 0.69
N LYS A 81 -36.41 -2.00 1.50
CA LYS A 81 -36.33 -0.61 1.03
C LYS A 81 -34.95 -0.30 0.47
N TRP A 82 -33.88 -0.71 1.15
CA TRP A 82 -32.51 -0.52 0.69
C TRP A 82 -32.26 -1.27 -0.63
N SER A 83 -32.68 -2.54 -0.71
CA SER A 83 -32.54 -3.39 -1.89
C SER A 83 -33.21 -2.80 -3.12
N ALA A 84 -34.43 -2.26 -2.97
CA ALA A 84 -35.16 -1.60 -4.06
C ALA A 84 -34.48 -0.34 -4.60
N ALA A 85 -33.56 0.27 -3.82
CA ALA A 85 -32.81 1.45 -4.22
C ALA A 85 -31.39 1.14 -4.75
N GLN A 86 -30.98 -0.13 -4.78
CA GLN A 86 -29.63 -0.50 -5.22
C GLN A 86 -29.50 -0.55 -6.74
N LEU A 87 -28.32 -0.17 -7.23
CA LEU A 87 -27.91 -0.37 -8.61
C LEU A 87 -27.46 -1.82 -8.83
N VAL A 88 -27.60 -2.29 -10.08
CA VAL A 88 -27.04 -3.58 -10.50
C VAL A 88 -25.52 -3.56 -10.27
N PRO A 89 -24.91 -4.57 -9.61
CA PRO A 89 -23.49 -4.59 -9.28
C PRO A 89 -22.55 -4.25 -10.44
N THR A 90 -22.82 -4.83 -11.62
CA THR A 90 -22.01 -4.67 -12.83
C THR A 90 -21.90 -3.23 -13.32
N THR A 91 -22.70 -2.28 -12.81
CA THR A 91 -22.57 -0.86 -13.18
C THR A 91 -21.54 -0.11 -12.35
N TRP A 92 -20.99 -0.72 -11.29
CA TRP A 92 -20.08 -0.04 -10.37
C TRP A 92 -18.92 -0.89 -9.84
N ASN A 93 -18.99 -2.22 -9.93
CA ASN A 93 -17.95 -3.12 -9.42
C ASN A 93 -16.92 -3.58 -10.47
N GLN A 94 -16.91 -2.95 -11.65
CA GLN A 94 -15.93 -3.22 -12.70
C GLN A 94 -14.51 -2.79 -12.28
N ASP A 95 -13.49 -3.41 -12.86
CA ASP A 95 -12.05 -3.08 -12.68
C ASP A 95 -11.56 -3.07 -11.22
N LEU A 96 -12.25 -3.83 -10.39
CA LEU A 96 -11.92 -4.04 -8.99
C LEU A 96 -10.75 -5.05 -8.89
N LEU A 97 -9.73 -4.75 -8.07
CA LEU A 97 -8.56 -5.62 -7.89
C LEU A 97 -8.99 -7.04 -7.46
N PRO A 98 -8.65 -8.09 -8.21
CA PRO A 98 -9.07 -9.46 -7.90
C PRO A 98 -8.43 -9.93 -6.58
N CYS A 99 -9.17 -10.74 -5.82
CA CYS A 99 -8.62 -11.28 -4.58
C CYS A 99 -7.48 -12.26 -4.85
N PRO A 100 -6.38 -12.18 -4.07
CA PRO A 100 -5.43 -13.26 -3.98
C PRO A 100 -6.12 -14.56 -3.56
N TYR A 101 -5.65 -15.72 -4.03
CA TYR A 101 -6.27 -17.01 -3.72
C TYR A 101 -6.01 -17.47 -2.29
N THR A 102 -4.89 -17.04 -1.75
CA THR A 102 -4.43 -17.46 -0.44
C THR A 102 -4.12 -16.25 0.42
N ARG A 103 -4.33 -16.42 1.72
CA ARG A 103 -4.00 -15.43 2.73
C ARG A 103 -2.53 -14.99 2.65
N THR A 104 -1.65 -15.95 2.37
CA THR A 104 -0.21 -15.72 2.21
C THR A 104 0.09 -14.76 1.04
N GLN A 105 -0.59 -14.92 -0.10
CA GLN A 105 -0.47 -13.97 -1.22
C GLN A 105 -1.02 -12.58 -0.85
N ALA A 106 -2.13 -12.51 -0.11
CA ALA A 106 -2.69 -11.23 0.33
C ALA A 106 -1.76 -10.46 1.27
N THR A 107 -1.07 -11.16 2.17
CA THR A 107 -0.06 -10.57 3.06
C THR A 107 1.07 -9.91 2.29
N VAL A 108 1.51 -10.50 1.18
CA VAL A 108 2.66 -10.01 0.40
C VAL A 108 2.26 -9.08 -0.74
N ALA A 109 0.97 -8.93 -1.04
CA ALA A 109 0.43 -8.03 -2.06
C ALA A 109 0.27 -6.58 -1.53
N ASP A 110 1.35 -6.03 -0.97
CA ASP A 110 1.37 -4.74 -0.25
C ASP A 110 0.98 -3.54 -1.14
N CYS A 111 1.08 -3.66 -2.48
CA CYS A 111 0.52 -2.67 -3.41
C CYS A 111 -0.98 -2.43 -3.26
N CYS A 112 -1.67 -3.50 -2.91
CA CYS A 112 -3.00 -3.74 -3.41
C CYS A 112 -3.96 -4.05 -2.27
N PHE A 113 -3.49 -4.69 -1.20
CA PHE A 113 -4.32 -5.13 -0.09
C PHE A 113 -3.71 -4.74 1.26
N ALA A 114 -4.57 -4.37 2.21
CA ALA A 114 -4.24 -4.09 3.61
C ALA A 114 -5.05 -5.00 4.53
N LEU A 115 -4.45 -5.44 5.63
CA LEU A 115 -5.15 -6.24 6.65
C LEU A 115 -6.38 -5.49 7.18
N ASP A 116 -7.53 -6.16 7.22
CA ASP A 116 -8.73 -5.64 7.86
C ASP A 116 -8.60 -5.76 9.38
N LYS A 117 -8.48 -4.62 10.05
CA LYS A 117 -8.36 -4.57 11.51
C LYS A 117 -9.61 -5.10 12.24
N ALA A 118 -10.76 -5.22 11.56
CA ALA A 118 -12.00 -5.78 12.13
C ALA A 118 -12.11 -7.32 11.96
N CYS A 119 -11.21 -7.94 11.19
CA CYS A 119 -11.14 -9.40 11.05
C CYS A 119 -9.69 -9.81 10.75
N LYS A 120 -8.97 -10.14 11.82
CA LYS A 120 -7.57 -10.59 11.78
C LYS A 120 -7.40 -11.81 12.68
N LEU A 121 -6.33 -12.58 12.43
CA LEU A 121 -6.06 -13.79 13.19
C LEU A 121 -6.03 -13.55 14.70
N GLY A 122 -6.71 -14.43 15.44
CA GLY A 122 -6.83 -14.36 16.90
C GLY A 122 -7.92 -13.40 17.41
N GLU A 123 -8.59 -12.66 16.52
CA GLU A 123 -9.74 -11.83 16.85
C GLU A 123 -11.04 -12.35 16.20
N SER A 124 -12.19 -11.83 16.65
CA SER A 124 -13.49 -12.26 16.14
C SER A 124 -13.80 -11.59 14.80
N CYS A 125 -13.90 -12.38 13.74
CA CYS A 125 -14.39 -11.96 12.43
C CYS A 125 -15.93 -11.88 12.40
N TRP A 126 -16.55 -11.11 13.30
CA TRP A 126 -18.00 -11.09 13.51
C TRP A 126 -18.83 -10.83 12.24
N PHE A 127 -18.34 -9.93 11.37
CA PHE A 127 -18.97 -9.63 10.09
C PHE A 127 -18.87 -10.81 9.10
N HIS A 128 -17.84 -11.64 9.19
CA HIS A 128 -17.54 -12.73 8.26
C HIS A 128 -17.73 -14.12 8.88
N GLN A 129 -18.80 -14.28 9.65
CA GLN A 129 -19.23 -15.58 10.14
C GLN A 129 -20.18 -16.21 9.12
N GLY A 130 -19.83 -17.39 8.63
CA GLY A 130 -20.67 -18.21 7.76
C GLY A 130 -21.91 -18.71 8.47
N ARG A 131 -23.01 -18.87 7.73
CA ARG A 131 -24.27 -19.45 8.21
C ARG A 131 -24.16 -20.98 8.34
N PRO A 132 -24.22 -21.57 9.55
CA PRO A 132 -24.05 -23.01 9.74
C PRO A 132 -25.10 -23.85 9.01
N GLN A 133 -26.33 -23.35 8.90
CA GLN A 133 -27.44 -24.04 8.24
C GLN A 133 -27.26 -24.20 6.73
N PHE A 134 -26.36 -23.42 6.11
CA PHE A 134 -26.01 -23.52 4.68
C PHE A 134 -24.60 -24.04 4.45
N GLN A 135 -23.91 -24.53 5.50
CA GLN A 135 -22.53 -25.01 5.45
C GLN A 135 -21.55 -23.95 4.92
N GLU A 136 -21.82 -22.67 5.16
CA GLU A 136 -20.91 -21.60 4.76
C GLU A 136 -19.69 -21.55 5.69
N GLU A 137 -18.52 -21.37 5.09
CA GLU A 137 -17.27 -21.17 5.84
C GLU A 137 -17.27 -19.81 6.55
N SER A 138 -16.55 -19.71 7.67
CA SER A 138 -16.31 -18.45 8.38
C SER A 138 -14.87 -17.99 8.14
N ALA A 139 -14.69 -16.69 7.97
CA ALA A 139 -13.35 -16.13 7.82
C ALA A 139 -12.60 -16.09 9.15
N VAL A 140 -11.27 -16.20 9.05
CA VAL A 140 -10.34 -15.99 10.17
C VAL A 140 -9.47 -14.76 9.99
N GLU A 141 -9.37 -14.26 8.76
CA GLU A 141 -8.62 -13.06 8.42
C GLU A 141 -9.12 -12.48 7.10
N CYS A 142 -9.26 -11.16 7.02
CA CYS A 142 -9.67 -10.46 5.81
C CYS A 142 -8.68 -9.35 5.46
N TYR A 143 -8.66 -9.01 4.18
CA TYR A 143 -7.86 -7.94 3.62
C TYR A 143 -8.76 -7.05 2.77
N ARG A 144 -8.56 -5.74 2.83
CA ARG A 144 -9.28 -4.77 2.00
C ARG A 144 -8.35 -4.25 0.92
N SER A 145 -8.89 -3.95 -0.26
CA SER A 145 -8.18 -3.20 -1.27
C SER A 145 -7.64 -1.91 -0.65
N LYS A 146 -6.43 -1.48 -1.01
CA LYS A 146 -5.93 -0.16 -0.62
C LYS A 146 -6.45 0.96 -1.52
N GLY A 147 -6.85 0.61 -2.74
CA GLY A 147 -7.34 1.52 -3.77
C GLY A 147 -8.82 1.33 -4.10
N THR A 148 -9.40 2.36 -4.71
CA THR A 148 -10.75 2.33 -5.28
C THR A 148 -10.71 2.13 -6.79
N ASN A 149 -11.78 1.61 -7.38
CA ASN A 149 -11.98 1.74 -8.83
C ASN A 149 -12.48 3.16 -9.21
N SER A 150 -12.74 3.38 -10.49
CA SER A 150 -13.26 4.64 -11.05
C SER A 150 -14.63 5.07 -10.49
N TYR A 151 -15.37 4.14 -9.87
CA TYR A 151 -16.68 4.38 -9.27
C TYR A 151 -16.63 4.61 -7.76
N GLY A 152 -15.43 4.65 -7.16
CA GLY A 152 -15.21 4.79 -5.72
C GLY A 152 -15.48 3.52 -4.91
N ALA A 153 -15.68 2.38 -5.57
CA ALA A 153 -15.91 1.09 -4.95
C ALA A 153 -14.60 0.46 -4.44
N GLY A 154 -14.71 -0.41 -3.45
CA GLY A 154 -13.60 -1.14 -2.85
C GLY A 154 -13.87 -2.64 -2.79
N GLY A 155 -12.84 -3.41 -2.47
CA GLY A 155 -12.94 -4.85 -2.34
C GLY A 155 -12.50 -5.35 -0.98
N GLN A 156 -13.13 -6.40 -0.49
CA GLN A 156 -12.68 -7.16 0.66
C GLN A 156 -12.50 -8.63 0.28
N CYS A 157 -11.37 -9.20 0.68
CA CYS A 157 -10.98 -10.58 0.45
C CYS A 157 -10.85 -11.27 1.80
N CYS A 158 -11.60 -12.35 2.02
CA CYS A 158 -11.62 -13.05 3.31
C CYS A 158 -11.20 -14.51 3.15
N TYR A 159 -10.42 -14.99 4.12
CA TYR A 159 -9.77 -16.29 4.05
C TYR A 159 -10.23 -17.21 5.17
N GLY A 160 -10.43 -18.47 4.81
CA GLY A 160 -10.82 -19.55 5.69
C GLY A 160 -9.68 -20.09 6.56
N GLN A 161 -9.98 -21.10 7.36
CA GLN A 161 -9.00 -21.70 8.30
C GLN A 161 -7.83 -22.37 7.55
N ASN A 162 -8.10 -22.91 6.36
CA ASN A 162 -7.10 -23.50 5.45
C ASN A 162 -6.26 -22.44 4.71
N GLY A 163 -6.55 -21.15 4.90
CA GLY A 163 -5.87 -20.04 4.24
C GLY A 163 -6.33 -19.76 2.80
N GLN A 164 -7.38 -20.45 2.32
CA GLN A 164 -7.96 -20.23 0.99
C GLN A 164 -9.00 -19.11 1.00
N LEU A 165 -9.17 -18.45 -0.14
CA LEU A 165 -10.19 -17.42 -0.36
C LEU A 165 -11.60 -18.02 -0.26
N ILE A 166 -12.43 -17.43 0.58
CA ILE A 166 -13.86 -17.76 0.66
C ILE A 166 -14.60 -16.97 -0.41
N THR A 167 -15.22 -17.65 -1.38
CA THR A 167 -15.84 -17.04 -2.57
C THR A 167 -17.38 -16.98 -2.51
N THR A 168 -17.99 -17.54 -1.47
CA THR A 168 -19.45 -17.63 -1.32
C THR A 168 -19.92 -17.46 0.11
N GLY A 169 -21.17 -17.05 0.30
CA GLY A 169 -21.81 -16.97 1.62
C GLY A 169 -21.34 -15.78 2.46
N THR A 170 -21.77 -15.74 3.73
CA THR A 170 -21.51 -14.58 4.61
C THR A 170 -20.11 -14.55 5.21
N GLY A 171 -19.34 -15.63 5.09
CA GLY A 171 -17.92 -15.64 5.45
C GLY A 171 -17.01 -15.03 4.39
N ALA A 172 -17.49 -14.90 3.15
CA ALA A 172 -16.74 -14.22 2.11
C ALA A 172 -16.60 -12.72 2.40
N GLY A 173 -15.58 -12.11 1.81
CA GLY A 173 -15.52 -10.65 1.69
C GLY A 173 -16.44 -10.17 0.57
N SER A 174 -16.78 -8.89 0.54
CA SER A 174 -17.68 -8.31 -0.45
C SER A 174 -17.00 -7.34 -1.41
N ASP A 175 -17.63 -7.15 -2.57
CA ASP A 175 -17.51 -5.91 -3.32
C ASP A 175 -18.31 -4.83 -2.58
N ASP A 176 -17.62 -3.80 -2.10
CA ASP A 176 -18.21 -2.69 -1.36
C ASP A 176 -18.46 -1.52 -2.31
N ARG A 177 -19.68 -0.95 -2.30
CA ARG A 177 -20.04 0.15 -3.21
C ARG A 177 -19.17 1.37 -2.99
N TYR A 178 -18.74 1.56 -1.74
CA TYR A 178 -17.86 2.63 -1.33
C TYR A 178 -16.68 2.07 -0.55
N HIS A 179 -15.48 2.47 -0.97
CA HIS A 179 -14.26 2.05 -0.30
C HIS A 179 -14.18 2.54 1.15
N SER A 180 -13.83 1.63 2.07
CA SER A 180 -13.84 1.87 3.52
C SER A 180 -12.95 3.03 3.97
N SER A 181 -11.79 3.23 3.35
CA SER A 181 -10.84 4.29 3.73
C SER A 181 -11.08 5.65 3.04
N HIS A 182 -11.58 5.66 1.80
CA HIS A 182 -11.80 6.89 1.03
C HIS A 182 -13.20 7.49 1.25
N TYR A 183 -14.17 6.66 1.61
CA TYR A 183 -15.58 7.04 1.76
C TYR A 183 -16.20 6.46 3.03
N ILE A 184 -15.52 6.63 4.17
CA ILE A 184 -15.88 6.03 5.49
C ILE A 184 -17.38 6.10 5.80
N PHE A 185 -18.00 7.28 5.68
CA PHE A 185 -19.42 7.44 5.98
C PHE A 185 -20.32 6.73 4.98
N LYS A 186 -20.04 6.84 3.68
CA LYS A 186 -20.84 6.17 2.66
C LYS A 186 -20.70 4.66 2.77
N HIS A 187 -19.50 4.15 3.00
CA HIS A 187 -19.26 2.74 3.26
C HIS A 187 -20.08 2.24 4.45
N PHE A 188 -20.07 2.98 5.56
CA PHE A 188 -20.87 2.61 6.72
C PHE A 188 -22.37 2.55 6.42
N PHE A 189 -22.94 3.56 5.78
CA PHE A 189 -24.39 3.63 5.55
C PHE A 189 -24.89 2.76 4.38
N HIS A 190 -24.07 2.52 3.36
CA HIS A 190 -24.49 1.80 2.15
C HIS A 190 -23.98 0.36 2.05
N ASP A 191 -22.98 -0.02 2.84
CA ASP A 191 -22.41 -1.37 2.84
C ASP A 191 -22.58 -2.03 4.24
N VAL A 192 -22.06 -1.41 5.31
CA VAL A 192 -22.05 -2.02 6.65
C VAL A 192 -23.42 -2.07 7.31
N LEU A 193 -24.15 -0.96 7.34
CA LEU A 193 -25.46 -0.87 8.00
C LEU A 193 -26.52 -1.79 7.35
N PRO A 194 -26.62 -1.86 6.00
CA PRO A 194 -27.49 -2.82 5.34
C PRO A 194 -27.10 -4.27 5.63
N PHE A 195 -25.79 -4.59 5.70
CA PHE A 195 -25.35 -5.93 6.11
C PHE A 195 -25.85 -6.28 7.52
N ILE A 196 -25.72 -5.36 8.48
CA ILE A 196 -26.23 -5.58 9.85
C ILE A 196 -27.74 -5.85 9.82
N GLY A 197 -28.51 -5.01 9.11
CA GLY A 197 -29.97 -5.17 9.01
C GLY A 197 -30.40 -6.47 8.33
N CYS A 198 -29.87 -6.73 7.14
CA CYS A 198 -30.23 -7.86 6.29
C CYS A 198 -29.69 -9.21 6.78
N CYS A 199 -28.45 -9.26 7.30
CA CYS A 199 -27.75 -10.51 7.60
C CYS A 199 -27.60 -10.84 9.08
N LYS A 200 -27.60 -9.84 9.97
CA LYS A 200 -27.34 -10.06 11.41
C LYS A 200 -28.57 -9.86 12.29
N VAL A 201 -29.51 -9.01 11.89
CA VAL A 201 -30.71 -8.69 12.68
C VAL A 201 -31.97 -9.35 12.11
N SER A 202 -32.15 -9.36 10.79
CA SER A 202 -33.20 -10.17 10.16
C SER A 202 -32.98 -11.65 10.47
N ARG A 203 -34.03 -12.37 10.87
CA ARG A 203 -33.96 -13.84 11.04
C ARG A 203 -34.25 -14.60 9.75
N ASP A 204 -34.65 -13.90 8.69
CA ASP A 204 -34.91 -14.48 7.38
C ASP A 204 -33.61 -14.59 6.57
N PRO A 205 -33.13 -15.81 6.24
CA PRO A 205 -31.94 -16.01 5.41
C PRO A 205 -31.99 -15.33 4.04
N GLU A 206 -33.17 -15.22 3.43
CA GLU A 206 -33.33 -14.62 2.09
C GLU A 206 -32.98 -13.13 2.08
N MET A 207 -33.15 -12.44 3.21
CA MET A 207 -32.75 -11.04 3.35
C MET A 207 -31.22 -10.90 3.23
N CYS A 208 -30.47 -11.85 3.77
CA CYS A 208 -29.02 -11.83 3.61
C CYS A 208 -28.60 -12.17 2.18
N ASP A 209 -29.26 -13.12 1.54
CA ASP A 209 -29.02 -13.41 0.11
C ASP A 209 -29.36 -12.20 -0.77
N THR A 210 -30.35 -11.40 -0.37
CA THR A 210 -30.69 -10.13 -1.01
C THR A 210 -29.57 -9.10 -0.86
N TYR A 211 -28.95 -9.01 0.31
CA TYR A 211 -27.75 -8.19 0.49
C TYR A 211 -26.61 -8.67 -0.42
N LEU A 212 -26.30 -9.97 -0.39
CA LEU A 212 -25.22 -10.56 -1.18
C LEU A 212 -25.44 -10.43 -2.69
N ARG A 213 -26.68 -10.33 -3.19
CA ARG A 213 -26.93 -10.02 -4.61
C ARG A 213 -26.50 -8.60 -5.00
N HIS A 214 -26.59 -7.64 -4.08
CA HIS A 214 -26.20 -6.25 -4.32
C HIS A 214 -24.78 -5.93 -3.88
N ARG A 215 -24.19 -6.76 -3.03
CA ARG A 215 -22.79 -6.70 -2.56
C ARG A 215 -22.19 -8.10 -2.70
N PRO A 216 -21.88 -8.52 -3.94
CA PRO A 216 -21.49 -9.89 -4.23
C PRO A 216 -20.26 -10.31 -3.43
N PRO A 217 -20.23 -11.56 -2.94
CA PRO A 217 -19.01 -12.21 -2.48
C PRO A 217 -17.90 -12.03 -3.50
N ARG A 218 -16.77 -11.50 -3.06
CA ARG A 218 -15.66 -11.19 -3.94
C ARG A 218 -14.92 -12.46 -4.33
N ARG A 219 -14.62 -12.59 -5.62
CA ARG A 219 -13.94 -13.75 -6.21
C ARG A 219 -12.49 -13.42 -6.56
N GLY A 220 -11.72 -14.47 -6.82
CA GLY A 220 -10.31 -14.37 -7.18
C GLY A 220 -10.08 -14.09 -8.67
N SER A 221 -8.81 -14.19 -9.06
CA SER A 221 -8.35 -14.43 -10.44
C SER A 221 -8.85 -15.78 -11.01
N ASN A 222 -8.65 -16.05 -12.30
CA ASN A 222 -8.17 -17.36 -12.78
C ASN A 222 -6.66 -17.33 -13.07
N THR A 223 -6.06 -16.14 -13.08
CA THR A 223 -4.62 -15.90 -13.25
C THR A 223 -4.00 -15.58 -11.91
N ASN A 224 -2.86 -16.17 -11.55
CA ASN A 224 -2.10 -15.80 -10.36
C ASN A 224 -1.47 -14.40 -10.57
N PRO A 225 -1.92 -13.34 -9.88
CA PRO A 225 -1.35 -12.01 -10.07
C PRO A 225 0.05 -11.98 -9.42
N GLN A 226 1.10 -12.12 -10.23
CA GLN A 226 2.47 -11.89 -9.77
C GLN A 226 2.71 -10.38 -9.69
N ASN A 227 2.42 -9.79 -8.53
CA ASN A 227 2.65 -8.37 -8.29
C ASN A 227 4.16 -8.09 -8.28
N GLY A 228 4.61 -7.18 -9.13
CA GLY A 228 6.00 -6.77 -9.22
C GLY A 228 6.44 -6.16 -7.89
N GLY A 229 7.63 -6.56 -7.45
CA GLY A 229 8.27 -6.01 -6.27
C GLY A 229 9.67 -5.59 -6.65
N ALA A 230 10.02 -4.36 -6.30
CA ALA A 230 11.32 -3.78 -6.60
C ALA A 230 11.88 -3.07 -5.37
N TRP A 231 13.20 -2.96 -5.33
CA TRP A 231 13.94 -2.37 -4.22
C TRP A 231 15.18 -1.67 -4.76
N GLY A 232 15.64 -0.59 -4.13
CA GLY A 232 17.07 -0.31 -4.19
C GLY A 232 17.56 1.11 -4.01
N ASP A 233 18.81 1.16 -3.53
CA ASP A 233 19.90 2.08 -3.87
C ASP A 233 21.11 1.80 -2.94
N PRO A 234 22.35 1.67 -3.45
CA PRO A 234 22.75 1.60 -4.86
C PRO A 234 22.53 0.21 -5.49
N HIS A 235 22.08 -0.76 -4.70
CA HIS A 235 21.72 -2.10 -5.16
C HIS A 235 20.24 -2.16 -5.50
N TYR A 236 19.93 -2.42 -6.76
CA TYR A 236 18.57 -2.46 -7.27
C TYR A 236 18.13 -3.89 -7.51
N GLN A 237 16.84 -4.12 -7.32
CA GLN A 237 16.14 -5.29 -7.80
C GLN A 237 14.94 -4.83 -8.62
N THR A 238 14.89 -5.24 -9.90
CA THR A 238 13.81 -4.90 -10.86
C THR A 238 12.51 -5.61 -10.50
N LEU A 239 11.39 -5.23 -11.09
CA LEU A 239 10.07 -5.81 -10.77
C LEU A 239 9.98 -7.33 -11.01
N ASP A 240 10.75 -7.88 -11.97
CA ASP A 240 10.70 -9.31 -12.32
C ASP A 240 11.72 -10.18 -11.58
N GLY A 241 12.77 -9.61 -10.97
CA GLY A 241 13.79 -10.48 -10.41
C GLY A 241 15.18 -9.91 -10.27
N LEU A 242 15.60 -9.15 -11.27
CA LEU A 242 17.00 -8.95 -11.57
C LEU A 242 17.67 -8.04 -10.56
N ALA A 243 18.70 -8.56 -9.89
CA ALA A 243 19.57 -7.77 -9.03
C ALA A 243 20.70 -7.15 -9.86
N TYR A 244 20.95 -5.85 -9.67
CA TYR A 244 22.09 -5.15 -10.27
C TYR A 244 22.51 -3.96 -9.40
N THR A 245 23.71 -3.42 -9.62
CA THR A 245 24.21 -2.26 -8.87
C THR A 245 24.31 -1.06 -9.78
N PHE A 246 23.81 0.09 -9.32
CA PHE A 246 23.89 1.36 -10.01
C PHE A 246 24.23 2.50 -9.04
N ASN A 247 25.50 2.91 -9.07
CA ASN A 247 25.97 4.09 -8.35
C ASN A 247 25.92 5.32 -9.27
N GLY A 248 24.73 5.86 -9.55
CA GLY A 248 24.56 7.08 -10.34
C GLY A 248 24.61 8.34 -9.47
N TYR A 249 25.18 9.45 -9.94
CA TYR A 249 25.01 10.76 -9.29
C TYR A 249 24.08 11.61 -10.15
N GLY A 250 22.88 11.92 -9.67
CA GLY A 250 21.94 12.75 -10.42
C GLY A 250 20.49 12.43 -10.09
N GLU A 251 19.61 12.69 -11.06
CA GLU A 251 18.20 12.35 -10.97
C GLU A 251 17.81 11.39 -12.08
N TYR A 252 17.11 10.33 -11.72
CA TYR A 252 16.79 9.21 -12.61
C TYR A 252 15.32 8.82 -12.54
N THR A 253 14.74 8.43 -13.68
CA THR A 253 13.43 7.80 -13.73
C THR A 253 13.50 6.46 -13.01
N TYR A 254 12.82 6.35 -11.87
CA TYR A 254 12.79 5.13 -11.08
C TYR A 254 11.79 4.14 -11.68
N LEU A 255 10.52 4.55 -11.77
CA LEU A 255 9.45 3.80 -12.40
C LEU A 255 8.55 4.74 -13.21
N ALA A 256 8.31 4.39 -14.47
CA ALA A 256 7.26 4.99 -15.29
C ALA A 256 6.33 3.89 -15.80
N ILE A 257 5.03 4.16 -15.76
CA ILE A 257 3.97 3.28 -16.28
C ILE A 257 3.29 4.03 -17.42
N LEU A 258 3.36 3.47 -18.62
CA LEU A 258 2.74 4.09 -19.79
C LEU A 258 1.27 3.67 -19.97
N GLU A 259 0.49 4.48 -20.67
CA GLU A 259 -0.94 4.25 -20.86
C GLU A 259 -1.26 3.02 -21.73
N HIS A 260 -0.34 2.64 -22.65
CA HIS A 260 -0.52 1.52 -23.58
C HIS A 260 0.69 0.57 -23.59
N ASP A 261 0.43 -0.72 -23.83
CA ASP A 261 1.43 -1.81 -23.89
C ASP A 261 2.42 -1.68 -25.06
N THR A 262 1.98 -1.09 -26.17
CA THR A 262 2.69 -1.17 -27.47
C THR A 262 3.49 0.08 -27.79
N ALA A 263 4.15 0.68 -26.79
CA ALA A 263 4.91 1.91 -27.01
C ALA A 263 6.10 1.63 -27.94
N THR A 264 6.01 2.09 -29.19
CA THR A 264 7.16 2.27 -30.08
C THR A 264 8.22 3.12 -29.38
N LEU A 265 9.49 3.03 -29.80
CA LEU A 265 10.54 3.88 -29.21
C LEU A 265 10.21 5.38 -29.23
N GLN A 266 9.49 5.82 -30.26
CA GLN A 266 8.99 7.19 -30.35
C GLN A 266 7.97 7.52 -29.27
N GLU A 267 7.05 6.61 -28.95
CA GLU A 267 6.06 6.80 -27.86
C GLU A 267 6.73 6.76 -26.49
N ILE A 268 7.74 5.92 -26.30
CA ILE A 268 8.54 5.86 -25.07
C ILE A 268 9.24 7.21 -24.86
N THR A 269 9.99 7.69 -25.86
CA THR A 269 10.67 9.00 -25.78
C THR A 269 9.65 10.13 -25.57
N ALA A 270 8.55 10.14 -26.32
CA ALA A 270 7.50 11.13 -26.17
C ALA A 270 6.82 11.10 -24.80
N ALA A 271 6.70 9.95 -24.15
CA ALA A 271 6.11 9.87 -22.80
C ALA A 271 7.01 10.46 -21.71
N PHE A 272 8.33 10.49 -21.93
CA PHE A 272 9.27 11.18 -21.05
C PHE A 272 9.38 12.69 -21.36
N ASP A 273 9.14 13.08 -22.61
CA ASP A 273 9.20 14.48 -23.05
C ASP A 273 7.87 15.23 -22.88
N SER A 274 6.74 14.52 -22.97
CA SER A 274 5.38 15.06 -22.81
C SER A 274 4.75 14.53 -21.52
N THR A 275 4.23 15.42 -20.69
CA THR A 275 3.62 15.07 -19.38
C THR A 275 2.27 14.36 -19.49
N LEU A 276 1.89 13.87 -20.69
CA LEU A 276 0.52 13.48 -21.00
C LEU A 276 0.33 11.97 -21.21
N ASN A 277 1.38 11.20 -21.53
CA ASN A 277 1.24 9.81 -22.00
C ASN A 277 1.65 8.74 -20.97
N TYR A 278 1.63 9.07 -19.68
CA TYR A 278 1.92 8.12 -18.60
C TYR A 278 0.73 8.01 -17.63
N THR A 279 0.58 6.86 -16.98
CA THR A 279 -0.39 6.64 -15.89
C THR A 279 0.21 6.99 -14.53
N PHE A 280 1.48 6.63 -14.32
CA PHE A 280 2.24 6.91 -13.12
C PHE A 280 3.72 7.15 -13.45
N MET A 281 4.37 8.08 -12.75
CA MET A 281 5.81 8.29 -12.85
C MET A 281 6.41 8.56 -11.48
N SER A 282 7.58 7.99 -11.23
CA SER A 282 8.43 8.27 -10.09
C SER A 282 9.88 8.49 -10.49
N GLN A 283 10.56 9.26 -9.67
CA GLN A 283 11.92 9.74 -9.87
C GLN A 283 12.69 9.61 -8.56
N VAL A 284 13.99 9.35 -8.64
CA VAL A 284 14.91 9.32 -7.51
C VAL A 284 16.06 10.28 -7.74
N ARG A 285 16.58 10.87 -6.66
CA ARG A 285 17.81 11.66 -6.66
C ARG A 285 18.83 10.96 -5.80
N THR A 286 19.96 10.62 -6.41
CA THR A 286 21.10 9.98 -5.76
C THR A 286 22.27 10.96 -5.69
N ALA A 287 23.03 10.92 -4.59
CA ALA A 287 24.19 11.78 -4.39
C ALA A 287 25.35 10.99 -3.77
N PRO A 288 26.62 11.36 -4.02
CA PRO A 288 27.76 10.65 -3.47
C PRO A 288 27.82 10.76 -1.95
N LEU A 289 28.20 9.66 -1.30
CA LEU A 289 28.56 9.69 0.11
C LEU A 289 30.01 10.20 0.23
N VAL A 290 30.18 11.43 0.73
CA VAL A 290 31.45 12.19 0.67
C VAL A 290 32.65 11.41 1.18
N GLU A 291 32.46 10.66 2.26
CA GLU A 291 33.54 9.97 2.97
C GLU A 291 33.98 8.66 2.32
N THR A 292 33.25 8.18 1.33
CA THR A 292 33.67 7.06 0.46
C THR A 292 34.65 7.51 -0.64
N GLY A 293 35.15 8.75 -0.54
CA GLY A 293 35.90 9.41 -1.61
C GLY A 293 35.01 9.78 -2.80
N ASN A 294 33.71 10.00 -2.55
CA ASN A 294 32.68 10.23 -3.56
C ASN A 294 32.59 9.11 -4.61
N LYS A 295 32.63 7.83 -4.20
CA LYS A 295 32.61 6.70 -5.15
C LYS A 295 31.37 5.80 -5.05
N VAL A 296 30.59 5.96 -4.00
CA VAL A 296 29.29 5.31 -3.81
C VAL A 296 28.22 6.38 -3.64
N THR A 297 27.01 6.09 -4.10
CA THR A 297 25.87 6.99 -4.00
C THR A 297 24.79 6.46 -3.07
N VAL A 298 24.01 7.39 -2.52
CA VAL A 298 22.86 7.14 -1.68
C VAL A 298 21.69 8.03 -2.10
N THR A 299 20.46 7.61 -1.82
CA THR A 299 19.25 8.27 -2.28
C THR A 299 18.88 9.33 -1.27
N LYS A 300 18.78 10.55 -1.76
CA LYS A 300 18.49 11.74 -0.97
C LYS A 300 17.11 12.32 -1.30
N ALA A 301 16.51 11.95 -2.43
CA ALA A 301 15.14 12.33 -2.71
C ALA A 301 14.36 11.32 -3.54
N PHE A 302 13.05 11.36 -3.38
CA PHE A 302 12.06 10.64 -4.16
C PHE A 302 10.92 11.59 -4.54
N ALA A 303 10.41 11.47 -5.76
CA ALA A 303 9.20 12.13 -6.18
C ALA A 303 8.33 11.22 -7.01
N ALA A 304 7.01 11.32 -6.87
CA ALA A 304 6.08 10.54 -7.68
C ALA A 304 4.75 11.24 -7.90
N LYS A 305 4.11 10.93 -9.03
CA LYS A 305 2.83 11.50 -9.42
C LYS A 305 2.05 10.53 -10.30
N SER A 306 0.75 10.40 -10.03
CA SER A 306 -0.19 9.78 -10.97
C SER A 306 -0.71 10.81 -11.98
N ASN A 307 -1.02 10.40 -13.20
CA ASN A 307 -1.61 11.30 -14.20
C ASN A 307 -3.14 11.30 -14.11
N THR A 308 -3.67 11.37 -12.89
CA THR A 308 -5.12 11.53 -12.65
C THR A 308 -5.47 13.00 -12.47
N LEU A 309 -6.70 13.38 -12.84
CA LEU A 309 -7.16 14.77 -12.75
C LEU A 309 -7.04 15.27 -11.30
N GLY A 310 -6.34 16.40 -11.11
CA GLY A 310 -6.13 16.99 -9.79
C GLY A 310 -5.01 16.36 -8.96
N SER A 311 -4.32 15.33 -9.48
CA SER A 311 -3.18 14.72 -8.79
C SER A 311 -2.03 15.70 -8.63
N GLN A 312 -1.44 15.70 -7.44
CA GLN A 312 -0.29 16.52 -7.10
C GLN A 312 0.93 15.62 -6.88
N PRO A 313 2.13 16.05 -7.32
CA PRO A 313 3.35 15.30 -7.04
C PRO A 313 3.59 15.23 -5.53
N ILE A 314 3.91 14.03 -5.04
CA ILE A 314 4.48 13.81 -3.71
C ILE A 314 5.99 13.90 -3.84
N ARG A 315 6.63 14.66 -2.96
CA ARG A 315 8.08 14.84 -2.93
C ARG A 315 8.60 14.55 -1.53
N MET A 316 9.64 13.75 -1.44
CA MET A 316 10.33 13.40 -0.21
C MET A 316 11.80 13.73 -0.40
N VAL A 317 12.32 14.67 0.38
CA VAL A 317 13.72 15.14 0.25
C VAL A 317 14.38 15.12 1.61
N VAL A 318 15.55 14.49 1.71
CA VAL A 318 16.46 14.68 2.82
C VAL A 318 17.15 16.03 2.63
N SER A 319 16.84 16.97 3.51
CA SER A 319 17.43 18.31 3.50
C SER A 319 18.92 18.29 3.84
N ARG A 320 19.61 19.40 3.61
CA ARG A 320 21.01 19.62 4.03
C ARG A 320 21.24 19.51 5.54
N ARG A 321 20.16 19.60 6.32
CA ARG A 321 20.18 19.39 7.79
C ARG A 321 19.87 17.94 8.16
N GLU A 322 19.87 17.03 7.19
CA GLU A 322 19.59 15.60 7.37
C GLU A 322 18.19 15.34 7.98
N HIS A 323 17.22 16.22 7.69
CA HIS A 323 15.82 16.03 8.03
C HIS A 323 15.02 15.69 6.77
N LEU A 324 14.10 14.73 6.88
CA LEU A 324 13.14 14.44 5.82
C LEU A 324 12.09 15.55 5.73
N LEU A 325 11.94 16.12 4.54
CA LEU A 325 10.88 17.03 4.17
C LEU A 325 9.92 16.30 3.22
N VAL A 326 8.62 16.35 3.51
CA VAL A 326 7.58 15.74 2.66
C VAL A 326 6.64 16.82 2.16
N TYR A 327 6.41 16.86 0.85
CA TYR A 327 5.53 17.82 0.19
C TYR A 327 4.48 17.12 -0.66
N ARG A 328 3.28 17.71 -0.74
CA ARG A 328 2.27 17.41 -1.76
C ARG A 328 1.99 18.69 -2.55
N GLY A 329 2.35 18.71 -3.83
CA GLY A 329 2.35 19.97 -4.58
C GLY A 329 3.31 20.95 -3.89
N ASN A 330 2.82 22.14 -3.52
CA ASN A 330 3.64 23.14 -2.84
C ASN A 330 3.44 23.15 -1.31
N GLU A 331 2.61 22.26 -0.78
CA GLU A 331 2.30 22.19 0.65
C GLU A 331 3.23 21.20 1.35
N MET A 332 3.86 21.62 2.45
CA MET A 332 4.64 20.73 3.31
C MET A 332 3.69 19.95 4.21
N LEU A 333 3.84 18.62 4.24
CA LEU A 333 3.06 17.74 5.09
C LEU A 333 3.78 17.55 6.42
N ASP A 334 3.09 17.83 7.52
CA ASP A 334 3.57 17.48 8.85
C ASP A 334 3.22 16.01 9.14
N LEU A 335 4.26 15.18 9.23
CA LEU A 335 4.14 13.76 9.56
C LEU A 335 4.64 13.48 10.98
N GLU A 336 4.82 14.48 11.84
CA GLU A 336 5.14 14.24 13.24
C GLU A 336 3.86 14.08 14.08
N PRO A 337 3.85 13.18 15.07
CA PRO A 337 2.72 13.05 15.97
C PRO A 337 2.57 14.36 16.75
N ASN A 338 1.35 14.89 16.80
CA ASN A 338 1.07 16.09 17.58
C ASN A 338 1.47 15.85 19.04
N LEU A 339 2.21 16.77 19.65
CA LEU A 339 2.80 16.68 20.99
C LEU A 339 1.75 16.45 22.10
N ASP A 340 0.47 16.70 21.81
CA ASP A 340 -0.66 16.41 22.70
C ASP A 340 -1.12 14.94 22.68
N SER A 341 -0.56 14.10 21.81
CA SER A 341 -0.87 12.68 21.71
C SER A 341 0.03 11.85 22.63
N VAL A 342 -0.58 11.19 23.62
CA VAL A 342 0.09 10.39 24.67
C VAL A 342 0.83 9.16 24.12
N ASN A 343 0.78 8.88 22.81
CA ASN A 343 1.40 7.71 22.18
C ASN A 343 2.19 8.10 20.92
N SER A 344 3.51 8.29 21.07
CA SER A 344 4.48 8.56 19.99
C SER A 344 4.60 7.46 18.93
N ASN A 345 3.96 6.30 19.15
CA ASN A 345 4.05 5.11 18.31
C ASN A 345 2.82 4.89 17.43
N GLN A 346 1.91 5.88 17.34
CA GLN A 346 0.73 5.76 16.49
C GLN A 346 1.09 5.97 15.02
N THR A 347 0.69 5.01 14.18
CA THR A 347 0.71 5.14 12.73
C THR A 347 -0.10 6.37 12.30
N ILE A 348 0.49 7.22 11.46
CA ILE A 348 -0.17 8.40 10.90
C ILE A 348 -0.70 8.06 9.52
N LEU A 349 -1.98 8.32 9.28
CA LEU A 349 -2.64 8.04 8.00
C LEU A 349 -3.25 9.33 7.42
N LEU A 350 -2.76 9.76 6.26
CA LEU A 350 -3.33 10.86 5.48
C LEU A 350 -3.94 10.30 4.20
N THR A 351 -5.19 10.64 3.91
CA THR A 351 -5.91 10.16 2.73
C THR A 351 -6.28 11.33 1.84
N PHE A 352 -5.80 11.31 0.60
CA PHE A 352 -6.18 12.23 -0.45
C PHE A 352 -7.01 11.51 -1.52
N SER A 353 -7.53 12.25 -2.50
CA SER A 353 -8.31 11.68 -3.60
C SER A 353 -7.48 10.75 -4.50
N ASP A 354 -6.19 11.01 -4.64
CA ASP A 354 -5.28 10.33 -5.57
C ASP A 354 -4.22 9.48 -4.88
N VAL A 355 -3.93 9.70 -3.59
CA VAL A 355 -2.88 9.00 -2.85
C VAL A 355 -3.19 8.91 -1.37
N THR A 356 -2.84 7.78 -0.76
CA THR A 356 -2.85 7.57 0.69
C THR A 356 -1.42 7.52 1.19
N ILE A 357 -1.13 8.17 2.31
CA ILE A 357 0.19 8.24 2.94
C ILE A 357 0.08 7.66 4.34
N GLU A 358 0.85 6.61 4.62
CA GLU A 358 0.92 5.94 5.91
C GLU A 358 2.34 6.04 6.46
N LYS A 359 2.55 6.73 7.59
CA LYS A 359 3.82 6.73 8.32
C LYS A 359 3.73 5.78 9.50
N GLU A 360 4.64 4.83 9.56
CA GLU A 360 4.84 3.93 10.70
C GLU A 360 6.08 4.38 11.49
N PRO A 361 5.91 5.09 12.63
CA PRO A 361 7.02 5.74 13.33
C PRO A 361 8.06 4.75 13.86
N VAL A 362 7.63 3.56 14.31
CA VAL A 362 8.52 2.57 14.92
C VAL A 362 9.47 1.98 13.88
N LYS A 363 8.95 1.68 12.69
CA LYS A 363 9.75 1.15 11.58
C LYS A 363 10.47 2.24 10.78
N LYS A 364 10.15 3.53 11.02
CA LYS A 364 10.61 4.68 10.23
C LYS A 364 10.31 4.53 8.73
N THR A 365 9.14 3.99 8.42
CA THR A 365 8.69 3.76 7.04
C THR A 365 7.52 4.66 6.68
N ILE A 366 7.53 5.21 5.48
CA ILE A 366 6.42 5.92 4.88
C ILE A 366 5.96 5.15 3.65
N THR A 367 4.70 4.74 3.63
CA THR A 367 4.09 4.02 2.50
C THR A 367 3.15 4.96 1.76
N LEU A 368 3.40 5.14 0.47
CA LEU A 368 2.56 5.87 -0.47
C LEU A 368 1.75 4.86 -1.28
N THR A 369 0.44 4.99 -1.32
CA THR A 369 -0.40 4.09 -2.12
C THR A 369 -1.33 4.89 -3.01
N TRP A 370 -1.18 4.71 -4.32
CA TRP A 370 -2.09 5.24 -5.32
C TRP A 370 -3.17 4.21 -5.64
N PRO A 371 -4.47 4.60 -5.67
CA PRO A 371 -5.59 3.69 -5.93
C PRO A 371 -5.50 2.88 -7.22
N ILE A 372 -4.69 3.32 -8.18
CA ILE A 372 -4.40 2.63 -9.43
C ILE A 372 -3.66 1.30 -9.26
N GLY A 373 -3.27 0.91 -8.04
CA GLY A 373 -2.55 -0.34 -7.78
C GLY A 373 -1.02 -0.18 -7.75
N VAL A 374 -0.54 1.01 -7.38
CA VAL A 374 0.89 1.32 -7.19
C VAL A 374 1.11 1.64 -5.72
N SER A 375 2.09 1.01 -5.09
CA SER A 375 2.57 1.38 -3.75
C SER A 375 4.07 1.57 -3.73
N VAL A 376 4.54 2.59 -3.00
CA VAL A 376 5.95 2.87 -2.79
C VAL A 376 6.20 2.97 -1.29
N LYS A 377 7.11 2.16 -0.79
CA LYS A 377 7.57 2.15 0.60
C LYS A 377 8.93 2.86 0.66
N VAL A 378 9.01 3.90 1.47
CA VAL A 378 10.23 4.69 1.72
C VAL A 378 10.65 4.50 3.17
N SER A 379 11.77 3.83 3.38
CA SER A 379 12.37 3.59 4.69
C SER A 379 13.48 4.61 4.93
N LEU A 380 13.48 5.26 6.10
CA LEU A 380 14.55 6.18 6.48
C LEU A 380 15.65 5.41 7.21
N VAL A 381 16.88 5.54 6.72
CA VAL A 381 18.06 4.93 7.33
C VAL A 381 18.98 6.04 7.81
N ASN A 382 19.37 5.97 9.09
CA ASN A 382 20.33 6.90 9.69
C ASN A 382 21.71 6.23 9.65
N ILE A 383 22.59 6.73 8.80
CA ILE A 383 24.01 6.41 8.78
C ILE A 383 24.65 7.13 9.97
N VAL A 384 25.43 6.42 10.77
CA VAL A 384 26.09 6.94 11.98
C VAL A 384 27.58 7.15 11.73
N SER A 385 28.17 6.34 10.86
CA SER A 385 29.59 6.41 10.48
C SER A 385 29.73 6.27 8.96
N PRO A 386 30.66 6.98 8.31
CA PRO A 386 31.65 7.89 8.91
C PRO A 386 31.10 9.30 9.22
N ALA A 387 29.93 9.66 8.68
CA ALA A 387 29.20 10.90 8.90
C ALA A 387 27.72 10.61 9.11
N ALA A 388 27.14 11.33 10.07
CA ALA A 388 25.71 11.34 10.29
C ALA A 388 24.98 11.80 9.03
N ALA A 389 24.27 10.88 8.39
CA ALA A 389 23.48 11.16 7.21
C ALA A 389 22.16 10.38 7.25
N VAL A 390 21.09 11.00 6.78
CA VAL A 390 19.84 10.30 6.52
C VAL A 390 19.79 9.95 5.04
N VAL A 391 19.45 8.70 4.75
CA VAL A 391 19.27 8.21 3.39
C VAL A 391 17.92 7.53 3.26
N LEU A 392 17.42 7.52 2.03
CA LEU A 392 16.16 6.89 1.70
C LEU A 392 16.43 5.53 1.09
N ASN A 393 15.72 4.52 1.60
CA ASN A 393 15.66 3.23 0.96
C ASN A 393 14.25 3.05 0.38
N ILE A 394 14.15 2.76 -0.91
CA ILE A 394 12.90 2.82 -1.66
C ILE A 394 12.57 1.43 -2.21
N GLY A 395 11.37 0.97 -1.91
CA GLY A 395 10.77 -0.20 -2.54
C GLY A 395 9.48 0.16 -3.26
N ALA A 396 9.20 -0.51 -4.37
CA ALA A 396 7.95 -0.36 -5.10
C ALA A 396 7.23 -1.71 -5.19
N SER A 397 5.90 -1.69 -5.08
CA SER A 397 5.04 -2.83 -5.33
C SER A 397 3.95 -2.44 -6.33
N LEU A 398 3.73 -3.30 -7.32
CA LEU A 398 2.89 -2.99 -8.48
C LEU A 398 1.89 -4.09 -8.79
N SER A 399 0.65 -3.71 -9.06
CA SER A 399 -0.38 -4.63 -9.55
C SER A 399 0.04 -5.31 -10.87
N SER A 400 -0.29 -6.58 -11.01
CA SER A 400 -0.16 -7.34 -12.29
C SER A 400 -0.86 -6.69 -13.49
N ALA A 401 -1.82 -5.78 -13.27
CA ALA A 401 -2.49 -5.02 -14.33
C ALA A 401 -1.55 -4.13 -15.18
N PHE A 402 -0.31 -3.92 -14.72
CA PHE A 402 0.70 -3.11 -15.42
C PHE A 402 1.86 -3.92 -16.00
N GLN A 403 1.74 -5.26 -16.06
CA GLN A 403 2.77 -6.10 -16.68
C GLN A 403 3.04 -5.67 -18.12
N GLY A 404 4.32 -5.58 -18.49
CA GLY A 404 4.79 -5.15 -19.81
C GLY A 404 4.74 -3.64 -20.07
N ARG A 405 4.25 -2.82 -19.12
CA ARG A 405 4.01 -1.38 -19.30
C ARG A 405 5.00 -0.48 -18.57
N THR A 406 6.03 -1.06 -17.97
CA THR A 406 6.96 -0.33 -17.10
C THR A 406 8.27 0.03 -17.79
N TYR A 407 8.85 1.13 -17.33
CA TYR A 407 10.06 1.73 -17.85
C TYR A 407 10.83 2.39 -16.70
N GLY A 408 12.14 2.58 -16.86
CA GLY A 408 13.00 3.15 -15.81
C GLY A 408 13.96 2.13 -15.23
N LEU A 409 14.52 2.48 -14.08
CA LEU A 409 15.45 1.62 -13.34
C LEU A 409 14.81 0.30 -12.87
N LEU A 410 13.48 0.24 -12.73
CA LEU A 410 12.80 -0.96 -12.22
C LEU A 410 12.43 -2.02 -13.28
N GLY A 411 12.87 -1.85 -14.53
CA GLY A 411 12.66 -2.83 -15.60
C GLY A 411 11.31 -2.72 -16.31
N ASN A 412 10.99 -3.72 -17.13
CA ASN A 412 9.81 -3.77 -18.02
C ASN A 412 8.65 -4.63 -17.50
N TYR A 413 8.87 -5.39 -16.42
CA TYR A 413 7.82 -6.09 -15.67
C TYR A 413 6.97 -7.02 -16.56
N ASP A 414 7.62 -7.82 -17.39
CA ASP A 414 6.95 -8.79 -18.29
C ASP A 414 7.09 -10.23 -17.80
N GLY A 415 7.62 -10.43 -16.58
CA GLY A 415 7.90 -11.73 -15.99
C GLY A 415 9.24 -12.34 -16.41
N ASN A 416 10.04 -11.66 -17.22
CA ASN A 416 11.33 -12.14 -17.71
C ASN A 416 12.50 -11.25 -17.24
N SER A 417 13.16 -11.64 -16.16
CA SER A 417 14.29 -10.88 -15.63
C SER A 417 15.50 -10.75 -16.56
N ALA A 418 15.58 -11.52 -17.65
CA ALA A 418 16.69 -11.45 -18.59
C ALA A 418 16.66 -10.21 -19.52
N ASN A 419 15.50 -9.55 -19.65
CA ASN A 419 15.33 -8.37 -20.52
C ASN A 419 15.07 -7.06 -19.74
N ASP A 420 15.11 -7.11 -18.41
CA ASP A 420 14.85 -5.97 -17.53
C ASP A 420 15.80 -4.79 -17.73
N LEU A 421 17.07 -5.04 -18.09
CA LEU A 421 18.05 -3.97 -18.36
C LEU A 421 17.87 -3.37 -19.75
N ARG A 422 16.64 -3.01 -20.09
CA ARG A 422 16.31 -2.25 -21.29
C ARG A 422 16.60 -0.78 -21.06
N ASN A 423 17.52 -0.22 -21.82
CA ASN A 423 17.87 1.20 -21.71
C ASN A 423 16.80 2.10 -22.37
N LYS A 424 16.92 3.42 -22.19
CA LYS A 424 15.93 4.40 -22.71
C LYS A 424 15.79 4.38 -24.24
N ASN A 425 16.79 3.86 -24.97
CA ASN A 425 16.75 3.67 -26.42
C ASN A 425 16.18 2.30 -26.86
N GLY A 426 15.72 1.48 -25.90
CA GLY A 426 15.13 0.16 -26.14
C GLY A 426 16.10 -1.00 -26.28
N GLN A 427 17.41 -0.75 -26.19
CA GLN A 427 18.40 -1.82 -26.25
C GLN A 427 18.44 -2.56 -24.92
N VAL A 428 18.36 -3.89 -24.99
CA VAL A 428 18.51 -4.77 -23.82
C VAL A 428 19.99 -5.02 -23.57
N ILE A 429 20.44 -4.71 -22.35
CA ILE A 429 21.78 -5.03 -21.85
C ILE A 429 21.73 -6.38 -21.16
N SER A 430 22.76 -7.21 -21.34
CA SER A 430 22.79 -8.53 -20.69
C SER A 430 22.87 -8.40 -19.17
N SER A 431 22.12 -9.23 -18.45
CA SER A 431 22.21 -9.34 -16.98
C SER A 431 23.60 -9.81 -16.49
N ASN A 432 24.40 -10.44 -17.34
CA ASN A 432 25.77 -10.87 -17.04
C ASN A 432 26.83 -9.79 -17.34
N SER A 433 26.42 -8.60 -17.77
CA SER A 433 27.33 -7.48 -18.03
C SER A 433 28.01 -6.99 -16.75
N THR A 434 29.17 -6.35 -16.89
CA THR A 434 29.88 -5.78 -15.74
C THR A 434 29.10 -4.62 -15.14
N THR A 435 29.32 -4.32 -13.86
CA THR A 435 28.72 -3.14 -13.19
C THR A 435 28.95 -1.85 -13.97
N GLU A 436 30.11 -1.68 -14.59
CA GLU A 436 30.40 -0.53 -15.44
C GLU A 436 29.54 -0.48 -16.70
N GLN A 437 29.37 -1.62 -17.38
CA GLN A 437 28.51 -1.71 -18.55
C GLN A 437 27.05 -1.42 -18.18
N ILE A 438 26.54 -2.02 -17.11
CA ILE A 438 25.18 -1.78 -16.62
C ILE A 438 24.99 -0.30 -16.25
N HIS A 439 25.96 0.29 -15.55
CA HIS A 439 25.91 1.71 -15.21
C HIS A 439 25.86 2.61 -16.44
N ARG A 440 26.80 2.45 -17.39
CA ARG A 440 26.93 3.36 -18.55
C ARG A 440 25.91 3.13 -19.66
N GLN A 441 25.51 1.89 -19.89
CA GLN A 441 24.68 1.51 -21.03
C GLN A 441 23.20 1.36 -20.68
N PHE A 442 22.86 1.23 -19.39
CA PHE A 442 21.49 1.13 -18.89
C PHE A 442 21.18 2.22 -17.87
N GLY A 443 21.84 2.23 -16.70
CA GLY A 443 21.45 3.09 -15.57
C GLY A 443 21.48 4.59 -15.89
N THR A 444 22.59 5.07 -16.45
CA THR A 444 22.74 6.50 -16.81
C THR A 444 21.82 6.94 -17.95
N THR A 445 21.26 6.01 -18.72
CA THR A 445 20.33 6.36 -19.81
C THR A 445 18.96 6.79 -19.30
N TRP A 446 18.64 6.47 -18.05
CA TRP A 446 17.40 6.86 -17.38
C TRP A 446 17.50 8.22 -16.68
N ASP A 447 18.49 9.04 -17.05
CA ASP A 447 18.60 10.40 -16.56
C ASP A 447 17.40 11.25 -16.96
N ILE A 448 17.07 12.20 -16.09
CA ILE A 448 15.91 13.07 -16.23
C ILE A 448 16.34 14.37 -16.90
N ASP A 449 15.55 14.83 -17.87
CA ASP A 449 15.66 16.20 -18.38
C ASP A 449 15.41 17.18 -17.20
N PRO A 450 16.35 18.09 -16.90
CA PRO A 450 16.23 19.06 -15.81
C PRO A 450 14.88 19.81 -15.76
N THR A 451 14.25 20.07 -16.91
CA THR A 451 12.96 20.76 -17.02
C THR A 451 11.76 19.89 -16.62
N LYS A 452 11.95 18.57 -16.51
CA LYS A 452 10.93 17.56 -16.17
C LYS A 452 11.09 17.01 -14.75
N SER A 453 12.07 17.51 -14.00
CA SER A 453 12.27 17.10 -12.63
C SER A 453 11.05 17.44 -11.77
N MET A 454 10.55 16.45 -11.05
CA MET A 454 9.49 16.58 -10.06
C MET A 454 10.05 16.84 -8.66
N MET A 455 11.37 16.99 -8.49
CA MET A 455 11.98 17.10 -7.17
C MET A 455 11.78 18.48 -6.52
N TYR A 456 11.97 18.54 -5.21
CA TYR A 456 12.12 19.79 -4.48
C TYR A 456 13.61 20.18 -4.40
N TYR A 457 13.87 21.48 -4.38
CA TYR A 457 15.21 22.06 -4.39
C TYR A 457 15.33 23.10 -3.29
N GLU A 458 16.32 22.95 -2.42
CA GLU A 458 16.64 23.99 -1.44
C GLU A 458 17.33 25.19 -2.12
N GLN A 459 17.58 26.24 -1.34
CA GLN A 459 18.25 27.43 -1.85
C GLN A 459 19.62 27.06 -2.47
N ASN A 460 19.87 27.55 -3.68
CA ASN A 460 21.06 27.27 -4.51
C ASN A 460 21.16 25.84 -5.06
N GLU A 461 20.13 25.02 -4.96
CA GLU A 461 20.01 23.78 -5.74
C GLU A 461 19.11 24.00 -6.95
N THR A 462 19.44 23.32 -8.05
CA THR A 462 18.62 23.34 -9.27
C THR A 462 18.66 21.97 -9.94
N PRO A 463 17.68 21.63 -10.80
CA PRO A 463 17.75 20.42 -11.60
C PRO A 463 19.03 20.35 -12.45
N LEU A 464 19.46 21.51 -12.98
CA LEU A 464 20.67 21.62 -13.80
C LEU A 464 21.94 21.27 -13.01
N PHE A 465 22.00 21.65 -11.72
CA PHE A 465 23.12 21.29 -10.85
C PHE A 465 23.34 19.78 -10.82
N TYR A 466 22.31 18.98 -10.52
CA TYR A 466 22.44 17.53 -10.42
C TYR A 466 22.77 16.87 -11.77
N SER A 467 22.19 17.37 -12.86
CA SER A 467 22.51 16.89 -14.22
C SER A 467 23.98 17.13 -14.59
N GLN A 468 24.53 18.31 -14.26
CA GLN A 468 25.93 18.63 -14.54
C GLN A 468 26.92 17.81 -13.70
N GLN A 469 26.57 17.53 -12.45
CA GLN A 469 27.43 16.73 -11.56
C GLN A 469 27.57 15.27 -12.03
N ASN A 470 26.53 14.73 -12.68
CA ASN A 470 26.55 13.38 -13.25
C ASN A 470 27.71 13.19 -14.25
N VAL A 471 27.96 14.19 -15.10
CA VAL A 471 28.93 14.11 -16.22
C VAL A 471 30.36 13.86 -15.74
N ASN A 472 30.72 14.41 -14.57
CA ASN A 472 32.07 14.31 -14.01
C ASN A 472 32.21 13.23 -12.95
N TYR A 473 31.14 12.49 -12.67
CA TYR A 473 31.12 11.48 -11.64
C TYR A 473 31.65 10.14 -12.18
N THR A 474 32.49 9.47 -11.40
CA THR A 474 32.96 8.11 -11.71
C THR A 474 32.84 7.25 -10.46
N PRO A 475 31.90 6.30 -10.41
CA PRO A 475 31.71 5.45 -9.24
C PRO A 475 32.76 4.35 -9.15
N LEU A 476 32.76 3.66 -8.01
CA LEU A 476 33.47 2.40 -7.84
C LEU A 476 32.69 1.25 -8.53
N PHE A 477 33.24 0.73 -9.63
CA PHE A 477 32.64 -0.42 -10.34
C PHE A 477 33.12 -1.78 -9.82
N SER A 478 34.31 -1.84 -9.25
CA SER A 478 34.91 -3.07 -8.73
C SER A 478 34.68 -3.17 -7.22
N LEU A 479 34.08 -4.27 -6.79
CA LEU A 479 33.93 -4.60 -5.38
C LEU A 479 35.30 -4.68 -4.69
N PRO A 480 35.41 -4.31 -3.40
CA PRO A 480 36.48 -4.84 -2.57
C PRO A 480 36.44 -6.37 -2.66
N ARG A 481 37.59 -7.04 -2.87
CA ARG A 481 37.63 -8.51 -2.83
C ARG A 481 37.03 -8.97 -1.49
N PRO A 482 36.16 -10.00 -1.48
CA PRO A 482 35.64 -10.55 -0.23
C PRO A 482 36.81 -10.84 0.70
N SER A 483 36.96 -10.04 1.74
CA SER A 483 37.96 -10.23 2.77
C SER A 483 37.49 -11.36 3.68
N ASN A 484 38.42 -12.03 4.37
CA ASN A 484 38.09 -12.91 5.50
C ASN A 484 37.74 -12.09 6.75
N ASP A 485 37.09 -10.93 6.58
CA ASP A 485 36.63 -10.12 7.68
C ASP A 485 35.47 -10.84 8.38
N ASN A 486 35.80 -11.48 9.50
CA ASN A 486 34.86 -12.25 10.30
C ASN A 486 33.72 -11.38 10.85
N LEU A 487 33.98 -10.09 11.12
CA LEU A 487 32.95 -9.19 11.64
C LEU A 487 31.93 -8.87 10.55
N ALA A 488 32.40 -8.55 9.34
CA ALA A 488 31.51 -8.28 8.21
C ALA A 488 30.66 -9.49 7.84
N ARG A 489 31.27 -10.70 7.84
CA ARG A 489 30.53 -11.95 7.63
C ARG A 489 29.46 -12.18 8.68
N GLN A 490 29.77 -11.94 9.96
CA GLN A 490 28.81 -12.11 11.05
C GLN A 490 27.63 -11.13 10.94
N ILE A 491 27.90 -9.84 10.68
CA ILE A 491 26.86 -8.81 10.55
C ILE A 491 25.92 -9.14 9.39
N CYS A 492 26.45 -9.67 8.29
CA CYS A 492 25.69 -9.99 7.08
C CYS A 492 25.21 -11.43 7.00
N HIS A 493 25.23 -12.17 8.12
CA HIS A 493 24.75 -13.55 8.20
C HIS A 493 25.41 -14.51 7.18
N ILE A 494 26.70 -14.31 6.90
CA ILE A 494 27.51 -15.13 5.99
C ILE A 494 28.30 -16.16 6.80
N GLY A 495 28.26 -17.42 6.38
CA GLY A 495 29.06 -18.49 7.01
C GLY A 495 30.57 -18.24 6.92
N PRO A 496 31.37 -18.62 7.94
CA PRO A 496 32.81 -18.34 7.99
C PRO A 496 33.59 -18.94 6.81
N GLU A 497 33.16 -20.10 6.31
CA GLU A 497 33.79 -20.80 5.18
C GLU A 497 33.00 -20.67 3.87
N SER A 498 31.93 -19.86 3.84
CA SER A 498 31.10 -19.70 2.65
C SER A 498 31.88 -19.02 1.53
N GLU A 499 31.93 -19.66 0.37
CA GLU A 499 32.43 -19.05 -0.86
C GLU A 499 31.48 -17.95 -1.32
N SER A 500 32.03 -16.86 -1.87
CA SER A 500 31.23 -15.70 -2.28
C SER A 500 30.25 -16.02 -3.42
N SER A 501 30.53 -17.05 -4.21
CA SER A 501 29.65 -17.57 -5.27
C SER A 501 28.32 -18.13 -4.73
N THR A 502 28.24 -18.48 -3.45
CA THR A 502 27.05 -19.09 -2.84
C THR A 502 26.23 -18.11 -2.01
N TRP A 503 26.67 -16.85 -1.89
CA TRP A 503 25.95 -15.86 -1.09
C TRP A 503 24.65 -15.44 -1.77
N THR A 504 23.61 -15.22 -0.98
CA THR A 504 22.34 -14.66 -1.47
C THR A 504 22.50 -13.20 -1.86
N THR A 505 21.55 -12.66 -2.62
CA THR A 505 21.48 -11.23 -2.95
C THR A 505 21.52 -10.36 -1.68
N ALA A 506 20.81 -10.75 -0.63
CA ALA A 506 20.77 -10.02 0.63
C ALA A 506 22.13 -9.99 1.33
N GLN A 507 22.84 -11.13 1.37
CA GLN A 507 24.17 -11.24 1.95
C GLN A 507 25.19 -10.39 1.17
N TRP A 508 25.16 -10.46 -0.16
CA TRP A 508 26.04 -9.66 -1.02
C TRP A 508 25.84 -8.16 -0.84
N THR A 509 24.58 -7.72 -0.85
CA THR A 509 24.19 -6.32 -0.67
C THR A 509 24.67 -5.79 0.68
N CYS A 510 24.39 -6.54 1.76
CA CYS A 510 24.86 -6.18 3.09
C CYS A 510 26.37 -6.06 3.18
N PHE A 511 27.10 -7.06 2.65
CA PHE A 511 28.55 -7.08 2.72
C PHE A 511 29.16 -5.91 1.94
N PHE A 512 28.61 -5.57 0.79
CA PHE A 512 29.05 -4.41 0.02
C PHE A 512 28.85 -3.11 0.81
N ASP A 513 27.64 -2.84 1.27
CA ASP A 513 27.33 -1.59 1.97
C ASP A 513 28.19 -1.45 3.23
N LEU A 514 28.40 -2.54 3.98
CA LEU A 514 29.25 -2.54 5.15
C LEU A 514 30.72 -2.25 4.80
N THR A 515 31.27 -2.91 3.79
CA THR A 515 32.70 -2.77 3.44
C THR A 515 33.04 -1.43 2.81
N VAL A 516 32.09 -0.80 2.11
CA VAL A 516 32.33 0.48 1.44
C VAL A 516 31.98 1.68 2.32
N THR A 517 30.95 1.57 3.17
CA THR A 517 30.54 2.68 4.05
C THR A 517 31.07 2.56 5.47
N ASN A 518 31.43 1.35 5.92
CA ASN A 518 31.73 1.05 7.32
C ASN A 518 30.56 1.39 8.26
N ASP A 519 29.32 1.30 7.76
CA ASP A 519 28.09 1.52 8.54
C ASP A 519 27.24 0.25 8.64
N GLN A 520 27.10 -0.25 9.87
CA GLN A 520 26.31 -1.44 10.15
C GLN A 520 24.81 -1.22 9.96
N ALA A 521 24.29 -0.03 10.27
CA ALA A 521 22.86 0.24 10.18
C ALA A 521 22.39 0.23 8.72
N LEU A 522 23.19 0.84 7.83
CA LEU A 522 22.97 0.79 6.38
C LEU A 522 23.00 -0.65 5.87
N ALA A 523 24.07 -1.40 6.17
CA ALA A 523 24.24 -2.77 5.72
C ALA A 523 23.09 -3.70 6.17
N GLN A 524 22.67 -3.59 7.43
CA GLN A 524 21.54 -4.37 7.95
C GLN A 524 20.21 -3.95 7.32
N SER A 525 19.99 -2.66 7.07
CA SER A 525 18.78 -2.21 6.38
C SER A 525 18.70 -2.78 4.97
N SER A 526 19.82 -2.81 4.24
CA SER A 526 19.90 -3.39 2.90
C SER A 526 19.69 -4.90 2.90
N PHE A 527 20.25 -5.61 3.90
CA PHE A 527 20.00 -7.05 4.10
C PHE A 527 18.51 -7.34 4.24
N VAL A 528 17.86 -6.67 5.21
CA VAL A 528 16.45 -6.90 5.54
C VAL A 528 15.56 -6.61 4.35
N ALA A 529 15.80 -5.50 3.65
CA ALA A 529 14.97 -5.13 2.51
C ALA A 529 15.12 -6.09 1.33
N SER A 530 16.34 -6.54 1.03
CA SER A 530 16.57 -7.57 0.00
C SER A 530 15.96 -8.92 0.37
N GLN A 531 15.99 -9.29 1.65
CA GLN A 531 15.40 -10.54 2.13
C GLN A 531 13.86 -10.49 2.08
N GLU A 532 13.24 -9.41 2.56
CA GLU A 532 11.78 -9.22 2.53
C GLU A 532 11.26 -9.31 1.09
N LEU A 533 11.94 -8.69 0.13
CA LEU A 533 11.54 -8.77 -1.28
C LEU A 533 11.69 -10.17 -1.87
N GLN A 534 12.73 -10.92 -1.49
CA GLN A 534 12.88 -12.31 -1.92
C GLN A 534 11.75 -13.19 -1.37
N GLU A 535 11.42 -13.07 -0.09
CA GLU A 535 10.32 -13.81 0.56
C GLU A 535 8.97 -13.51 -0.10
N ILE A 536 8.70 -12.23 -0.41
CA ILE A 536 7.50 -11.80 -1.14
C ILE A 536 7.39 -12.50 -2.49
N ARG A 537 8.49 -12.57 -3.26
CA ARG A 537 8.48 -13.21 -4.58
C ARG A 537 8.34 -14.71 -4.52
N GLU A 538 9.00 -15.37 -3.59
CA GLU A 538 8.87 -16.82 -3.40
C GLU A 538 7.42 -17.18 -3.07
N SER A 539 6.78 -16.39 -2.19
CA SER A 539 5.36 -16.50 -1.84
C SER A 539 4.43 -16.30 -3.05
N GLN A 540 4.74 -15.36 -3.95
CA GLN A 540 3.95 -15.12 -5.15
C GLN A 540 4.14 -16.19 -6.25
N ARG A 541 5.36 -16.71 -6.42
CA ARG A 541 5.69 -17.74 -7.44
C ARG A 541 5.15 -19.11 -7.07
N ASN A 542 5.18 -19.44 -5.79
CA ASN A 542 4.76 -20.74 -5.27
C ASN A 542 3.53 -20.57 -4.35
N PRO A 543 2.39 -20.11 -4.88
CA PRO A 543 1.20 -19.99 -4.04
C PRO A 543 0.76 -21.40 -3.59
N PRO A 544 0.21 -21.53 -2.37
CA PRO A 544 -0.45 -22.76 -1.97
C PRO A 544 -1.54 -23.18 -2.99
N GLU A 545 -1.76 -24.48 -3.14
CA GLU A 545 -2.74 -25.01 -4.09
C GLU A 545 -4.14 -24.48 -3.77
N PHE A 546 -4.75 -23.79 -4.75
CA PHE A 546 -6.12 -23.31 -4.66
C PHE A 546 -7.08 -24.38 -5.21
N ASP A 547 -8.19 -24.62 -4.50
CA ASP A 547 -9.22 -25.52 -4.99
C ASP A 547 -9.95 -24.90 -6.19
N SER A 548 -9.50 -25.27 -7.39
CA SER A 548 -10.08 -24.81 -8.67
C SER A 548 -11.56 -25.18 -8.89
N SER A 549 -12.16 -26.00 -8.02
CA SER A 549 -13.60 -26.29 -8.08
C SER A 549 -14.47 -25.15 -7.53
N LEU A 550 -13.88 -24.17 -6.85
CA LEU A 550 -14.57 -22.96 -6.39
C LEU A 550 -14.81 -22.01 -7.56
N PRO A 551 -16.02 -21.45 -7.73
CA PRO A 551 -16.32 -20.55 -8.85
C PRO A 551 -15.52 -19.25 -8.72
N LEU A 552 -14.56 -19.05 -9.62
CA LEU A 552 -13.59 -17.95 -9.60
C LEU A 552 -13.96 -16.75 -10.48
N GLU A 553 -14.90 -16.89 -11.41
CA GLU A 553 -15.36 -15.80 -12.29
C GLU A 553 -16.89 -15.61 -12.22
N MET A 554 -17.39 -14.42 -12.58
CA MET A 554 -18.82 -14.22 -12.84
C MET A 554 -19.16 -14.76 -14.23
N SER A 555 -20.00 -15.80 -14.30
CA SER A 555 -20.58 -16.30 -15.56
C SER A 555 -21.64 -15.35 -16.10
#